data_AF-A0A259NLW9-F1
#
_entry.id   AF-A0A259NLW9-F1
#
_cell.length_a   1.000
_cell.length_b   1.000
_cell.length_c   1.000
_cell.angle_alpha   90.00
_cell.angle_beta   90.00
_cell.angle_gamma   90.00
#
_symmetry.space_group_name_H-M   'P 1'
#
loop_
_entity.id
_entity.type
_entity.pdbx_description
1 polymer ?
#
loop_
_entity_poly.entity_id
_entity_poly.type
_entity_poly.pdbx_seq_one_letter_code
_entity_poly.pdbx_strand_id
1 'polypeptide(L)'
;MAVATNQSGLARGLFNINDLHAMHSKMDRLLKPLGGHIDSIFFCPHVDANACDCRKPLPGMMKEIALRYKKTDSTLPLTGTPIVGDSLRDLEAGIALGASPHLVLTGKGRKTVDKGNLPEGTQIHADLMAFANALLEDRI
;
A
#
# COMPACT_ATOMS: atom_id res chain seq x y z
N MET A 1 -1.69 -9.13 -6.75
CA MET A 1 -1.12 -7.98 -6.04
C MET A 1 -1.77 -6.67 -6.49
N ALA A 2 -2.19 -5.83 -5.54
CA ALA A 2 -2.68 -4.47 -5.81
C ALA A 2 -1.74 -3.43 -5.19
N VAL A 3 -1.68 -2.23 -5.78
CA VAL A 3 -0.93 -1.08 -5.24
C VAL A 3 -1.91 -0.04 -4.71
N ALA A 4 -1.69 0.48 -3.51
CA ALA A 4 -2.47 1.57 -2.91
C ALA A 4 -1.57 2.76 -2.59
N THR A 5 -1.75 3.91 -3.26
CA THR A 5 -0.82 5.06 -3.18
C THR A 5 -1.51 6.40 -2.91
N ASN A 6 -0.90 7.24 -2.05
CA ASN A 6 -1.34 8.62 -1.86
C ASN A 6 -0.65 9.51 -2.90
N GLN A 7 -1.42 10.07 -3.84
CA GLN A 7 -0.96 10.93 -4.94
C GLN A 7 -1.45 12.37 -4.79
N SER A 8 -1.20 12.98 -3.62
CA SER A 8 -1.62 14.36 -3.33
C SER A 8 -0.98 15.43 -4.23
N GLY A 9 -0.01 15.06 -5.07
CA GLY A 9 0.53 15.95 -6.09
C GLY A 9 -0.52 16.42 -7.11
N LEU A 10 -1.57 15.61 -7.35
CA LEU A 10 -2.72 16.00 -8.18
C LEU A 10 -3.47 17.19 -7.58
N ALA A 11 -3.95 17.08 -6.34
CA ALA A 11 -4.65 18.18 -5.66
C ALA A 11 -3.76 19.40 -5.39
N ARG A 12 -2.43 19.22 -5.36
CA ARG A 12 -1.44 20.32 -5.25
C ARG A 12 -1.06 20.94 -6.59
N GLY A 13 -1.57 20.44 -7.71
CA GLY A 13 -1.23 20.93 -9.05
C GLY A 13 0.23 20.67 -9.47
N LEU A 14 0.93 19.72 -8.83
CA LEU A 14 2.33 19.40 -9.14
C LEU A 14 2.46 18.57 -10.43
N PHE A 15 1.41 17.83 -10.77
CA PHE A 15 1.26 17.06 -12.00
C PHE A 15 -0.22 16.80 -12.25
N ASN A 16 -0.59 16.45 -13.48
CA ASN A 16 -1.97 16.15 -13.86
C ASN A 16 -2.23 14.64 -13.94
N ILE A 17 -3.48 14.25 -14.24
CA ILE A 17 -3.88 12.84 -14.33
C ILE A 17 -3.17 12.07 -15.44
N ASN A 18 -2.84 12.73 -16.56
CA ASN A 18 -2.11 12.11 -17.67
C ASN A 18 -0.66 11.82 -17.28
N ASP A 19 -0.03 12.71 -16.50
CA ASP A 19 1.31 12.47 -15.95
C ASP A 19 1.31 11.25 -15.03
N LEU A 20 0.29 11.11 -14.17
CA LEU A 20 0.14 9.94 -13.31
C LEU A 20 -0.06 8.65 -14.13
N HIS A 21 -0.90 8.69 -15.17
CA HIS A 21 -1.06 7.55 -16.09
C HIS A 21 0.24 7.19 -16.81
N ALA A 22 1.05 8.18 -17.20
CA ALA A 22 2.36 7.95 -17.81
C ALA A 22 3.34 7.28 -16.82
N MET A 23 3.34 7.69 -15.54
CA MET A 23 4.13 7.05 -14.49
C MET A 23 3.72 5.57 -14.30
N HIS A 24 2.43 5.28 -14.20
CA HIS A 24 1.93 3.91 -14.07
C HIS A 24 2.24 3.06 -15.30
N SER A 25 2.09 3.63 -16.51
CA SER A 25 2.42 2.96 -17.76
C SER A 25 3.92 2.66 -17.90
N LYS A 26 4.78 3.56 -17.40
CA LYS A 26 6.22 3.32 -17.33
C LYS A 26 6.54 2.18 -16.34
N MET A 27 5.91 2.17 -15.17
CA MET A 27 6.07 1.11 -14.19
C MET A 27 5.69 -0.26 -14.76
N ASP A 28 4.52 -0.37 -15.39
CA ASP A 28 4.07 -1.61 -16.04
C ASP A 28 5.03 -2.05 -17.16
N ARG A 29 5.52 -1.13 -17.99
CA ARG A 29 6.49 -1.42 -19.05
C ARG A 29 7.81 -1.97 -18.52
N LEU A 30 8.26 -1.51 -17.34
CA LEU A 30 9.49 -1.99 -16.72
C LEU A 30 9.32 -3.39 -16.10
N LEU A 31 8.11 -3.73 -15.64
CA LEU A 31 7.80 -5.03 -15.02
C LEU A 31 7.55 -6.13 -16.05
N LYS A 32 6.87 -5.81 -17.16
CA LYS A 32 6.51 -6.76 -18.22
C LYS A 32 7.65 -7.68 -18.70
N PRO A 33 8.85 -7.19 -19.06
CA PRO A 33 9.93 -8.06 -19.53
C PRO A 33 10.46 -9.00 -18.43
N LEU A 34 10.19 -8.73 -17.16
CA LEU A 34 10.56 -9.57 -16.02
C LEU A 34 9.45 -10.56 -15.64
N GLY A 35 8.35 -10.62 -16.40
CA GLY A 35 7.16 -11.41 -16.05
C GLY A 35 6.35 -10.83 -14.89
N GLY A 36 6.67 -9.63 -14.43
CA GLY A 36 5.96 -8.95 -13.35
C GLY A 36 4.65 -8.33 -13.84
N HIS A 37 3.60 -8.44 -13.02
CA HIS A 37 2.30 -7.83 -13.29
C HIS A 37 1.69 -7.22 -12.02
N ILE A 38 1.05 -6.06 -12.17
CA ILE A 38 0.27 -5.41 -11.11
C ILE A 38 -1.20 -5.48 -11.53
N ASP A 39 -2.03 -6.17 -10.74
CA ASP A 39 -3.43 -6.42 -11.12
C ASP A 39 -4.27 -5.14 -11.10
N SER A 40 -3.98 -4.22 -10.17
CA SER A 40 -4.66 -2.93 -10.06
C SER A 40 -3.87 -1.93 -9.23
N ILE A 41 -4.03 -0.66 -9.58
CA ILE A 41 -3.47 0.48 -8.84
C ILE A 41 -4.63 1.35 -8.37
N PHE A 42 -4.75 1.50 -7.05
CA PHE A 42 -5.67 2.38 -6.37
C PHE A 42 -4.89 3.59 -5.88
N PHE A 43 -5.42 4.79 -6.08
CA PHE A 43 -4.74 6.00 -5.65
C PHE A 43 -5.69 7.04 -5.08
N CYS A 44 -5.22 7.76 -4.06
CA CYS A 44 -5.91 8.91 -3.49
C CYS A 44 -5.30 10.21 -4.04
N PRO A 45 -6.04 11.04 -4.80
CA PRO A 45 -5.52 12.29 -5.36
C PRO A 45 -5.51 13.46 -4.35
N HIS A 46 -6.13 13.28 -3.19
CA HIS A 46 -6.51 14.35 -2.27
C HIS A 46 -5.40 14.79 -1.31
N VAL A 47 -5.53 16.02 -0.79
CA VAL A 47 -4.79 16.51 0.37
C VAL A 47 -5.57 16.29 1.67
N ASP A 48 -4.93 16.48 2.82
CA ASP A 48 -5.54 16.26 4.15
C ASP A 48 -6.81 17.12 4.35
N ALA A 49 -6.83 18.35 3.82
CA ALA A 49 -7.96 19.26 3.91
C ALA A 49 -9.24 18.79 3.18
N ASN A 50 -9.15 17.82 2.27
CA ASN A 50 -10.32 17.29 1.58
C ASN A 50 -11.15 16.34 2.45
N ALA A 51 -10.63 15.88 3.59
CA ALA A 51 -11.32 14.95 4.50
C ALA A 51 -11.92 13.70 3.81
N CYS A 52 -11.22 13.16 2.81
CA CYS A 52 -11.67 11.98 2.08
C CYS A 52 -11.36 10.67 2.84
N ASP A 53 -12.15 9.63 2.61
CA ASP A 53 -11.95 8.32 3.27
C ASP A 53 -10.82 7.47 2.66
N CYS A 54 -10.33 7.83 1.47
CA CYS A 54 -9.35 7.03 0.74
C CYS A 54 -7.89 7.34 1.09
N ARG A 55 -7.60 8.50 1.69
CA ARG A 55 -6.22 8.91 1.99
C ARG A 55 -5.71 8.18 3.22
N LYS A 56 -4.65 7.38 3.05
CA LYS A 56 -3.97 6.71 4.18
C LYS A 56 -3.56 7.75 5.24
N PRO A 57 -3.87 7.53 6.54
CA PRO A 57 -4.14 6.24 7.18
C PRO A 57 -5.58 5.72 7.09
N LEU A 58 -6.50 6.45 6.46
CA LEU A 58 -7.88 5.98 6.31
C LEU A 58 -7.94 4.76 5.37
N PRO A 59 -8.82 3.78 5.66
CA PRO A 59 -8.81 2.48 4.99
C PRO A 59 -9.56 2.46 3.64
N GLY A 60 -10.05 3.59 3.12
CA GLY A 60 -10.94 3.60 1.95
C GLY A 60 -10.37 2.89 0.72
N MET A 61 -9.11 3.13 0.36
CA MET A 61 -8.47 2.39 -0.75
C MET A 61 -8.39 0.88 -0.47
N MET A 62 -8.13 0.49 0.79
CA MET A 62 -8.05 -0.92 1.16
C MET A 62 -9.41 -1.60 1.12
N LYS A 63 -10.49 -0.87 1.45
CA LYS A 63 -11.88 -1.33 1.33
C LYS A 63 -12.23 -1.59 -0.13
N GLU A 64 -11.85 -0.70 -1.04
CA GLU A 64 -12.07 -0.89 -2.49
C GLU A 64 -11.31 -2.10 -3.03
N ILE A 65 -10.06 -2.30 -2.60
CA ILE A 65 -9.27 -3.50 -2.93
C ILE A 65 -9.98 -4.77 -2.43
N ALA A 66 -10.41 -4.78 -1.16
CA ALA A 66 -11.11 -5.91 -0.57
C ALA A 66 -12.41 -6.24 -1.33
N LEU A 67 -13.21 -5.22 -1.65
CA LEU A 67 -14.45 -5.37 -2.41
C LEU A 67 -14.20 -5.98 -3.80
N ARG A 68 -13.13 -5.56 -4.47
CA ARG A 68 -12.78 -6.06 -5.81
C ARG A 68 -12.32 -7.52 -5.79
N TYR A 69 -11.53 -7.93 -4.78
CA TYR A 69 -10.79 -9.19 -4.83
C TYR A 69 -11.22 -10.26 -3.82
N LYS A 70 -11.74 -9.89 -2.64
CA LYS A 70 -12.00 -10.85 -1.55
C LYS A 70 -13.44 -11.36 -1.53
N LYS A 71 -14.40 -10.60 -2.08
CA LYS A 71 -15.84 -10.98 -2.17
C LYS A 71 -16.35 -11.63 -0.88
N THR A 72 -16.20 -10.93 0.24
CA THR A 72 -16.56 -11.42 1.58
C THR A 72 -17.36 -10.38 2.33
N ASP A 73 -18.31 -10.83 3.15
CA ASP A 73 -19.10 -10.00 4.07
C ASP A 73 -18.42 -9.82 5.45
N SER A 74 -17.17 -10.29 5.59
CA SER A 74 -16.38 -10.12 6.81
C SER A 74 -16.13 -8.65 7.12
N THR A 75 -16.19 -8.30 8.41
CA THR A 75 -15.78 -6.98 8.90
C THR A 75 -14.27 -6.76 8.82
N LEU A 76 -13.48 -7.84 8.72
CA LEU A 76 -12.03 -7.85 8.52
C LEU A 76 -11.68 -8.58 7.22
N PRO A 77 -12.04 -8.00 6.06
CA PRO A 77 -11.97 -8.70 4.78
C PRO A 77 -10.54 -8.94 4.28
N LEU A 78 -9.54 -8.31 4.90
CA LEU A 78 -8.13 -8.48 4.56
C LEU A 78 -7.37 -9.42 5.53
N THR A 79 -8.07 -10.13 6.42
CA THR A 79 -7.46 -11.18 7.26
C THR A 79 -6.63 -12.15 6.40
N GLY A 80 -5.38 -12.41 6.82
CA GLY A 80 -4.44 -13.25 6.07
C GLY A 80 -3.89 -12.61 4.78
N THR A 81 -4.08 -11.29 4.60
CA THR A 81 -3.53 -10.53 3.47
C THR A 81 -2.43 -9.61 3.97
N PRO A 82 -1.20 -9.72 3.46
CA PRO A 82 -0.12 -8.79 3.79
C PRO A 82 -0.42 -7.37 3.30
N ILE A 83 -0.15 -6.36 4.12
CA ILE A 83 0.00 -4.96 3.70
C ILE A 83 1.46 -4.55 3.85
N VAL A 84 2.06 -4.05 2.77
CA VAL A 84 3.47 -3.66 2.75
C VAL A 84 3.59 -2.15 2.54
N GLY A 85 4.32 -1.47 3.40
CA GLY A 85 4.52 -0.01 3.32
C GLY A 85 5.80 0.45 4.00
N ASP A 86 6.17 1.71 3.74
CA ASP A 86 7.35 2.35 4.35
C ASP A 86 6.99 3.32 5.47
N SER A 87 5.70 3.53 5.73
CA SER A 87 5.22 4.49 6.71
C SER A 87 4.06 3.98 7.54
N LEU A 88 3.96 4.49 8.77
CA LEU A 88 2.94 4.07 9.75
C LEU A 88 1.52 4.10 9.17
N ARG A 89 1.19 5.17 8.44
CA ARG A 89 -0.12 5.33 7.78
C ARG A 89 -0.46 4.21 6.79
N ASP A 90 0.55 3.58 6.19
CA ASP A 90 0.33 2.47 5.26
C ASP A 90 -0.13 1.22 6.01
N LEU A 91 0.51 0.96 7.16
CA LEU A 91 0.19 -0.17 8.03
C LEU A 91 -1.20 0.02 8.66
N GLU A 92 -1.46 1.20 9.23
CA GLU A 92 -2.74 1.55 9.86
C GLU A 92 -3.94 1.35 8.92
N ALA A 93 -3.79 1.77 7.65
CA ALA A 93 -4.85 1.64 6.66
C ALA A 93 -5.22 0.17 6.36
N GLY A 94 -4.25 -0.74 6.37
CA GLY A 94 -4.50 -2.17 6.15
C GLY A 94 -5.04 -2.88 7.40
N ILE A 95 -4.47 -2.59 8.56
CA ILE A 95 -4.85 -3.20 9.85
C ILE A 95 -6.30 -2.88 10.21
N ALA A 96 -6.77 -1.69 9.86
CA ALA A 96 -8.18 -1.33 10.02
C ALA A 96 -9.16 -2.31 9.32
N LEU A 97 -8.68 -3.15 8.40
CA LEU A 97 -9.44 -4.21 7.72
C LEU A 97 -8.88 -5.63 7.97
N GLY A 98 -7.99 -5.79 8.94
CA GLY A 98 -7.40 -7.07 9.34
C GLY A 98 -6.18 -7.53 8.56
N ALA A 99 -5.56 -6.67 7.74
CA ALA A 99 -4.34 -7.03 7.02
C ALA A 99 -3.15 -7.25 7.97
N SER A 100 -2.25 -8.17 7.62
CA SER A 100 -0.99 -8.39 8.34
C SER A 100 0.03 -7.30 7.98
N PRO A 101 0.54 -6.50 8.94
CA PRO A 101 1.41 -5.37 8.63
C PRO A 101 2.87 -5.76 8.40
N HIS A 102 3.44 -5.32 7.27
CA HIS A 102 4.85 -5.48 6.92
C HIS A 102 5.47 -4.11 6.61
N LEU A 103 6.43 -3.69 7.43
CA LEU A 103 7.20 -2.47 7.24
C LEU A 103 8.46 -2.79 6.44
N VAL A 104 8.66 -2.13 5.30
CA VAL A 104 9.95 -2.14 4.60
C VAL A 104 10.79 -0.96 5.06
N LEU A 105 12.09 -1.19 5.20
CA LEU A 105 13.02 -0.16 5.66
C LEU A 105 13.38 0.86 4.56
N THR A 106 13.11 0.56 3.28
CA THR A 106 13.26 1.52 2.16
C THR A 106 12.41 2.78 2.35
N GLY A 107 12.71 3.86 1.61
CA GLY A 107 11.96 5.11 1.71
C GLY A 107 11.98 5.71 3.12
N LYS A 108 10.80 5.84 3.73
CA LYS A 108 10.58 6.37 5.09
C LYS A 108 10.73 5.31 6.19
N GLY A 109 10.95 4.04 5.85
CA GLY A 109 10.90 2.91 6.78
C GLY A 109 11.73 3.08 8.04
N ARG A 110 13.02 3.46 7.91
CA ARG A 110 13.89 3.72 9.07
C ARG A 110 13.29 4.78 10.01
N LYS A 111 12.85 5.92 9.44
CA LYS A 111 12.20 6.99 10.22
C LYS A 111 10.91 6.53 10.89
N THR A 112 10.20 5.58 10.29
CA THR A 112 8.99 4.99 10.86
C THR A 112 9.33 4.11 12.05
N VAL A 113 10.40 3.31 11.97
CA VAL A 113 10.93 2.53 13.12
C VAL A 113 11.37 3.46 14.24
N ASP A 114 12.17 4.49 13.94
CA ASP A 114 12.70 5.42 14.94
C ASP A 114 11.60 6.18 15.70
N LYS A 115 10.46 6.44 15.04
CA LYS A 115 9.29 7.07 15.66
C LYS A 115 8.53 6.14 16.62
N GLY A 116 8.73 4.83 16.52
CA GLY A 116 8.01 3.83 17.31
C GLY A 116 6.51 3.75 16.99
N ASN A 117 5.73 3.20 17.92
CA ASN A 117 4.28 2.98 17.80
C ASN A 117 3.88 2.18 16.56
N LEU A 118 4.71 1.22 16.17
CA LEU A 118 4.33 0.26 15.14
C LEU A 118 3.16 -0.57 15.66
N PRO A 119 2.14 -0.84 14.83
CA PRO A 119 1.06 -1.71 15.22
C PRO A 119 1.56 -3.10 15.64
N GLU A 120 0.85 -3.73 16.56
CA GLU A 120 1.18 -5.08 17.02
C GLU A 120 1.25 -6.07 15.86
N GLY A 121 2.22 -6.99 15.91
CA GLY A 121 2.45 -7.96 14.84
C GLY A 121 3.14 -7.39 13.59
N THR A 122 3.58 -6.12 13.58
CA THR A 122 4.34 -5.55 12.45
C THR A 122 5.67 -6.28 12.26
N GLN A 123 5.86 -6.84 11.08
CA GLN A 123 7.11 -7.46 10.67
C GLN A 123 7.97 -6.47 9.88
N ILE A 124 9.27 -6.45 10.13
CA ILE A 124 10.20 -5.49 9.52
C ILE A 124 11.12 -6.19 8.53
N HIS A 125 11.22 -5.63 7.32
CA HIS A 125 11.97 -6.17 6.19
C HIS A 125 12.95 -5.13 5.65
N ALA A 126 14.12 -5.55 5.17
CA ALA A 126 15.12 -4.63 4.61
C ALA A 126 14.56 -3.82 3.42
N ASP A 127 13.81 -4.47 2.55
CA ASP A 127 13.14 -3.93 1.37
C ASP A 127 11.98 -4.85 0.92
N LEU A 128 11.38 -4.53 -0.23
CA LEU A 128 10.29 -5.33 -0.80
C LEU A 128 10.73 -6.73 -1.27
N MET A 129 12.01 -6.89 -1.65
CA MET A 129 12.55 -8.19 -2.07
C MET A 129 12.71 -9.12 -0.87
N ALA A 130 13.23 -8.60 0.25
CA ALA A 130 13.30 -9.34 1.51
C ALA A 130 11.92 -9.79 1.99
N PHE A 131 10.91 -8.91 1.89
CA PHE A 131 9.52 -9.29 2.17
C PHE A 131 9.02 -10.40 1.23
N ALA A 132 9.24 -10.27 -0.09
CA ALA A 132 8.78 -11.24 -1.07
C ALA A 132 9.40 -12.63 -0.83
N ASN A 133 10.70 -12.69 -0.49
CA ASN A 133 11.36 -13.94 -0.14
C ASN A 133 10.75 -14.57 1.12
N ALA A 134 10.56 -13.77 2.17
CA ALA A 134 9.95 -14.26 3.41
C ALA A 134 8.52 -14.79 3.19
N LEU A 135 7.74 -14.15 2.30
CA LEU A 135 6.39 -14.59 1.91
C LEU A 135 6.40 -15.94 1.20
N LEU A 136 7.33 -16.13 0.25
CA LEU A 136 7.40 -17.36 -0.56
C LEU A 136 7.93 -18.56 0.21
N GLU A 137 8.60 -18.33 1.34
CA GLU A 137 9.16 -19.36 2.19
C GLU A 137 8.25 -19.70 3.38
N ASP A 138 6.99 -19.24 3.37
CA ASP A 138 5.99 -19.42 4.43
C ASP A 138 6.47 -18.99 5.83
N ARG A 139 7.37 -18.00 5.89
CA ARG A 139 7.92 -17.50 7.16
C ARG A 139 7.08 -16.41 7.81
N ILE A 140 5.98 -15.99 7.18
CA ILE A 140 5.19 -14.80 7.55
C ILE A 140 3.70 -14.94 7.29
#